data_AF-A6WH65-F1
#
_entry.id   AF-A6WH65-F1
#
_cell.length_a   1.000
_cell.length_b   1.000
_cell.length_c   1.000
_cell.angle_alpha   90.00
_cell.angle_beta   90.00
_cell.angle_gamma   90.00
#
_symmetry.space_group_name_H-M   'P 1'
#
loop_
_entity.id
_entity.type
_entity.pdbx_description
1 polymer ?
#
loop_
_entity_poly.entity_id
_entity_poly.type
_entity_poly.pdbx_seq_one_letter_code
_entity_poly.pdbx_strand_id
1 'polypeptide(L)'
;MSAYVQSNDHIDLLVTFARQWQVIAYHHAPGTNPIDTVCLDSRVISADALGQELLAENVLSVQHRYSSMEDSERAEYAALVFSYRWQPVRPAELAGLGADVTVAILKAARGYVYQSCEHPGWASSRAATWVAAIERAAINRLPGYDEAATWSFQRRDAHAAV
;
A
#
# COMPACT_ATOMS: atom_id res chain seq x y z
N MET A 1 4.15 -0.39 -20.10
CA MET A 1 4.38 -0.91 -18.74
C MET A 1 3.85 -2.34 -18.67
N SER A 2 4.46 -3.19 -17.84
CA SER A 2 4.04 -4.57 -17.58
C SER A 2 3.44 -4.68 -16.18
N ALA A 3 2.30 -5.34 -16.07
CA ALA A 3 1.68 -5.72 -14.80
C ALA A 3 1.92 -7.21 -14.50
N TYR A 4 2.01 -7.61 -13.23
CA TYR A 4 2.00 -9.01 -12.80
C TYR A 4 1.35 -9.18 -11.43
N VAL A 5 0.87 -10.40 -11.15
CA VAL A 5 0.33 -10.76 -9.84
C VAL A 5 1.45 -10.82 -8.83
N GLN A 6 1.38 -10.01 -7.78
CA GLN A 6 2.40 -9.95 -6.74
C GLN A 6 2.38 -11.20 -5.87
N SER A 7 3.56 -11.59 -5.36
CA SER A 7 3.67 -12.74 -4.47
C SER A 7 2.98 -12.48 -3.14
N ASN A 8 2.55 -13.57 -2.48
CA ASN A 8 2.00 -13.49 -1.12
C ASN A 8 2.98 -12.80 -0.17
N ASP A 9 4.28 -13.08 -0.25
CA ASP A 9 5.30 -12.42 0.58
C ASP A 9 5.29 -10.88 0.45
N HIS A 10 5.02 -10.36 -0.76
CA HIS A 10 4.92 -8.91 -0.97
C HIS A 10 3.69 -8.34 -0.27
N ILE A 11 2.55 -9.02 -0.39
CA ILE A 11 1.31 -8.62 0.28
C ILE A 11 1.46 -8.74 1.80
N ASP A 12 2.05 -9.84 2.27
CA ASP A 12 2.34 -10.13 3.67
C ASP A 12 3.22 -9.05 4.30
N LEU A 13 4.21 -8.53 3.58
CA LEU A 13 5.04 -7.41 4.03
C LEU A 13 4.22 -6.15 4.30
N LEU A 14 3.33 -5.78 3.37
CA LEU A 14 2.47 -4.60 3.52
C LEU A 14 1.47 -4.79 4.67
N VAL A 15 0.84 -5.97 4.75
CA VAL A 15 -0.11 -6.32 5.82
C VAL A 15 0.58 -6.33 7.18
N THR A 16 1.78 -6.91 7.27
CA THR A 16 2.58 -6.97 8.49
C THR A 16 2.87 -5.56 9.00
N PHE A 17 3.32 -4.66 8.12
CA PHE A 17 3.57 -3.27 8.50
C PHE A 17 2.28 -2.57 8.95
N ALA A 18 1.18 -2.73 8.20
CA ALA A 18 -0.11 -2.13 8.54
C ALA A 18 -0.61 -2.58 9.92
N ARG A 19 -0.43 -3.86 10.27
CA ARG A 19 -0.82 -4.44 11.57
C ARG A 19 0.09 -3.99 12.70
N GLN A 20 1.40 -4.06 12.51
CA GLN A 20 2.39 -3.63 13.51
C GLN A 20 2.17 -2.17 13.93
N TRP A 21 1.83 -1.33 12.96
CA TRP A 21 1.70 0.11 13.18
C TRP A 21 0.27 0.62 13.26
N GLN A 22 -0.71 -0.28 13.32
CA GLN A 22 -2.12 0.05 13.51
C GLN A 22 -2.59 1.13 12.51
N VAL A 23 -2.22 0.95 11.24
CA VAL A 23 -2.54 1.90 10.18
C VAL A 23 -4.06 2.09 10.08
N ILE A 24 -4.47 3.35 10.08
CA ILE A 24 -5.86 3.77 9.84
C ILE A 24 -5.89 4.54 8.51
N ALA A 25 -6.83 4.17 7.65
CA ALA A 25 -7.12 4.83 6.40
C ALA A 25 -8.56 5.36 6.39
N TYR A 26 -8.81 6.37 5.57
CA TYR A 26 -10.10 7.01 5.44
C TYR A 26 -10.50 6.93 3.98
N HIS A 27 -11.50 6.09 3.69
CA HIS A 27 -11.91 5.77 2.34
C HIS A 27 -13.19 6.48 1.97
N HIS A 28 -13.19 7.09 0.79
CA HIS A 28 -14.35 7.73 0.20
C HIS A 28 -14.84 6.85 -0.95
N ALA A 29 -16.08 6.36 -0.84
CA ALA A 29 -16.64 5.56 -1.91
C ALA A 29 -16.95 6.44 -3.15
N PRO A 30 -16.72 5.92 -4.37
CA PRO A 30 -17.09 6.65 -5.58
C PRO A 30 -18.57 7.03 -5.57
N GLY A 31 -18.86 8.29 -5.90
CA GLY A 31 -20.24 8.78 -6.02
C GLY A 31 -20.96 9.06 -4.70
N THR A 32 -20.29 8.98 -3.56
CA THR A 32 -20.83 9.44 -2.26
C THR A 32 -20.40 10.88 -1.96
N ASN A 33 -21.05 11.51 -0.97
CA ASN A 33 -20.61 12.82 -0.49
C ASN A 33 -19.19 12.70 0.07
N PRO A 34 -18.24 13.61 -0.25
CA PRO A 34 -16.87 13.56 0.27
C PRO A 34 -16.75 13.51 1.80
N ILE A 35 -17.75 13.95 2.55
CA ILE A 35 -17.75 13.85 4.01
C ILE A 35 -18.12 12.44 4.51
N ASP A 36 -18.80 11.64 3.69
CA ASP A 36 -19.23 10.27 4.01
C ASP A 36 -18.05 9.32 3.85
N THR A 37 -17.18 9.32 4.86
CA THR A 37 -15.92 8.60 4.85
C THR A 37 -16.02 7.34 5.69
N VAL A 38 -15.55 6.22 5.16
CA VAL A 38 -15.45 4.96 5.91
C VAL A 38 -14.05 4.88 6.53
N CYS A 39 -14.01 4.74 7.85
CA CYS A 39 -12.76 4.44 8.56
C CYS A 39 -12.37 2.98 8.29
N LEU A 40 -11.20 2.79 7.68
CA LEU A 40 -10.58 1.50 7.52
C LEU A 40 -9.50 1.36 8.60
N ASP A 41 -9.70 0.46 9.55
CA ASP A 41 -8.80 0.27 10.68
C ASP A 41 -8.11 -1.09 10.58
N SER A 42 -6.78 -1.10 10.44
CA SER A 42 -6.01 -2.33 10.26
C SER A 42 -6.12 -3.26 11.46
N ARG A 43 -6.54 -2.76 12.63
CA ARG A 43 -6.79 -3.55 13.85
C ARG A 43 -8.08 -4.33 13.79
N VAL A 44 -9.09 -3.80 13.09
CA VAL A 44 -10.45 -4.33 13.02
C VAL A 44 -10.62 -5.31 11.86
N ILE A 45 -10.11 -4.96 10.67
CA ILE A 45 -10.08 -5.91 9.55
C ILE A 45 -9.11 -7.05 9.88
N SER A 46 -9.48 -8.29 9.53
CA SER A 46 -8.55 -9.41 9.67
C SER A 46 -7.38 -9.24 8.70
N ALA A 47 -6.20 -9.75 9.07
CA ALA A 47 -5.03 -9.66 8.20
C ALA A 47 -5.24 -10.41 6.87
N ASP A 48 -5.95 -11.55 6.92
CA ASP A 48 -6.38 -12.29 5.73
C ASP A 48 -7.25 -11.42 4.82
N ALA A 49 -8.26 -10.75 5.38
CA ALA A 49 -9.16 -9.91 4.59
C ALA A 49 -8.44 -8.69 3.99
N LEU A 50 -7.51 -8.07 4.73
CA LEU A 50 -6.67 -7.00 4.21
C LEU A 50 -5.82 -7.48 3.04
N GLY A 51 -5.13 -8.60 3.19
CA GLY A 51 -4.28 -9.13 2.12
C GLY A 51 -5.07 -9.65 0.92
N GLN A 52 -6.25 -10.23 1.13
CA GLN A 52 -7.20 -10.57 0.06
C GLN A 52 -7.64 -9.33 -0.71
N GLU A 53 -7.95 -8.23 -0.01
CA GLU A 53 -8.35 -6.96 -0.63
C GLU A 53 -7.22 -6.39 -1.51
N LEU A 54 -5.97 -6.43 -1.02
CA LEU A 54 -4.81 -6.01 -1.79
C LEU A 54 -4.54 -6.92 -2.99
N LEU A 55 -4.60 -8.24 -2.81
CA LEU A 55 -4.35 -9.19 -3.89
C LEU A 55 -5.43 -9.12 -4.97
N ALA A 56 -6.70 -8.96 -4.57
CA ALA A 56 -7.82 -8.79 -5.49
C ALA A 56 -7.63 -7.58 -6.40
N GLU A 57 -7.25 -6.43 -5.85
CA GLU A 57 -7.01 -5.22 -6.63
C GLU A 57 -5.84 -5.39 -7.61
N ASN A 58 -4.75 -6.02 -7.18
CA ASN A 58 -3.63 -6.31 -8.06
C ASN A 58 -4.02 -7.27 -9.21
N VAL A 59 -4.84 -8.29 -8.92
CA VAL A 59 -5.43 -9.16 -9.96
C VAL A 59 -6.30 -8.36 -10.93
N LEU A 60 -7.14 -7.43 -10.45
CA LEU A 60 -7.96 -6.57 -11.30
C LEU A 60 -7.11 -5.75 -12.28
N SER A 61 -5.99 -5.19 -11.81
CA SER A 61 -5.02 -4.49 -12.64
C SER A 61 -4.44 -5.36 -13.75
N VAL A 62 -3.97 -6.57 -13.40
CA VAL A 62 -3.41 -7.54 -14.35
C VAL A 62 -4.46 -7.95 -15.40
N GLN A 63 -5.67 -8.28 -14.96
CA GLN A 63 -6.77 -8.68 -15.85
C GLN A 63 -7.23 -7.55 -16.77
N HIS A 64 -7.19 -6.30 -16.30
CA HIS A 64 -7.49 -5.13 -17.12
C HIS A 64 -6.40 -4.91 -18.18
N ARG A 65 -5.13 -4.99 -17.77
CA ARG A 65 -3.97 -4.78 -18.63
C ARG A 65 -3.87 -5.83 -19.74
N TYR A 66 -4.21 -7.08 -19.42
CA TYR A 66 -4.23 -8.23 -20.33
C TYR A 66 -5.67 -8.67 -20.57
N SER A 67 -6.47 -7.80 -21.19
CA SER A 67 -7.88 -8.05 -21.44
C SER A 67 -8.17 -9.27 -22.30
N SER A 68 -7.20 -9.77 -23.06
CA SER A 68 -7.28 -11.01 -23.87
C SER A 68 -7.01 -12.30 -23.09
N MET A 69 -6.84 -12.22 -21.78
CA MET A 69 -6.63 -13.37 -20.89
C MET A 69 -7.81 -14.36 -20.96
N GLU A 70 -7.47 -15.64 -20.99
CA GLU A 70 -8.44 -16.74 -21.03
C GLU A 70 -9.22 -16.86 -19.70
N ASP A 71 -10.43 -17.39 -19.76
CA ASP A 71 -11.29 -17.55 -18.57
C ASP A 71 -10.69 -18.52 -17.54
N SER A 72 -9.95 -19.52 -17.99
CA SER A 72 -9.19 -20.45 -17.14
C SER A 72 -8.17 -19.70 -16.27
N GLU A 73 -7.36 -18.83 -16.87
CA GLU A 73 -6.36 -18.03 -16.16
C GLU A 73 -7.01 -17.02 -15.20
N ARG A 74 -8.15 -16.41 -15.58
CA ARG A 74 -8.92 -15.57 -14.66
C ARG A 74 -9.44 -16.34 -13.44
N ALA A 75 -9.90 -17.57 -13.65
CA ALA A 75 -10.36 -18.44 -12.56
C ALA A 75 -9.21 -18.84 -11.62
N GLU A 76 -8.01 -19.09 -12.16
CA GLU A 76 -6.81 -19.34 -11.35
C GLU A 76 -6.49 -18.14 -10.45
N TYR A 77 -6.52 -16.91 -10.98
CA TYR A 77 -6.29 -15.71 -10.17
C TYR A 77 -7.37 -15.49 -9.10
N ALA A 78 -8.64 -15.77 -9.41
CA ALA A 78 -9.70 -15.72 -8.41
C ALA A 78 -9.47 -16.74 -7.27
N ALA A 79 -8.99 -17.95 -7.62
CA ALA A 79 -8.60 -18.96 -6.63
C ALA A 79 -7.40 -18.52 -5.78
N LEU A 80 -6.40 -17.85 -6.36
CA LEU A 80 -5.28 -17.26 -5.62
C LEU A 80 -5.76 -16.25 -4.57
N VAL A 81 -6.66 -15.34 -4.94
CA VAL A 81 -7.26 -14.38 -4.00
C VAL A 81 -7.98 -15.12 -2.86
N PHE A 82 -8.87 -16.06 -3.17
CA PHE A 82 -9.65 -16.78 -2.16
C PHE A 82 -8.78 -17.61 -1.20
N SER A 83 -7.71 -18.18 -1.72
CA SER A 83 -6.77 -19.04 -0.97
C SER A 83 -5.71 -18.26 -0.20
N TYR A 84 -5.57 -16.95 -0.40
CA TYR A 84 -4.62 -16.13 0.33
C TYR A 84 -4.82 -16.28 1.84
N ARG A 85 -3.72 -16.52 2.55
CA ARG A 85 -3.64 -16.55 4.00
C ARG A 85 -2.41 -15.76 4.41
N TRP A 86 -2.62 -14.80 5.30
CA TRP A 86 -1.57 -13.92 5.77
C TRP A 86 -0.54 -14.70 6.57
N GLN A 87 0.73 -14.51 6.22
CA GLN A 87 1.86 -14.98 7.00
C GLN A 87 2.65 -13.76 7.50
N PRO A 88 2.70 -13.49 8.82
CA PRO A 88 3.46 -12.36 9.34
C PRO A 88 4.93 -12.48 8.98
N VAL A 89 5.49 -11.43 8.39
CA VAL A 89 6.93 -11.33 8.12
C VAL A 89 7.66 -11.15 9.45
N ARG A 90 8.58 -12.05 9.77
CA ARG A 90 9.26 -12.06 11.07
C ARG A 90 10.28 -10.94 11.15
N PRO A 91 10.62 -10.46 12.37
CA PRO A 91 11.64 -9.43 12.55
C PRO A 91 13.00 -9.76 11.90
N ALA A 92 13.41 -11.02 11.92
CA ALA A 92 14.65 -11.46 11.28
C ALA A 92 14.60 -11.35 9.74
N GLU A 93 13.44 -11.57 9.13
CA GLU A 93 13.23 -11.43 7.68
C GLU A 93 13.20 -9.94 7.29
N LEU A 94 12.59 -9.09 8.11
CA LEU A 94 12.61 -7.64 7.93
C LEU A 94 14.03 -7.07 8.01
N ALA A 95 14.84 -7.55 8.97
CA ALA A 95 16.25 -7.17 9.08
C ALA A 95 17.07 -7.61 7.85
N GLY A 96 16.65 -8.69 7.18
CA GLY A 96 17.27 -9.20 5.96
C GLY A 96 17.00 -8.36 4.71
N LEU A 97 16.08 -7.39 4.74
CA LEU A 97 15.73 -6.56 3.57
C LEU A 97 16.82 -5.56 3.15
N GLY A 98 17.92 -5.44 3.93
CA GLY A 98 19.12 -4.74 3.49
C GLY A 98 18.87 -3.27 3.12
N ALA A 99 18.32 -2.50 4.05
CA ALA A 99 18.17 -1.05 4.07
C ALA A 99 17.52 -0.69 5.42
N ASP A 100 17.22 0.59 5.67
CA ASP A 100 16.20 0.93 6.67
C ASP A 100 14.88 0.25 6.28
N VAL A 101 14.29 -0.51 7.20
CA VAL A 101 13.04 -1.27 6.96
C VAL A 101 11.93 -0.37 6.44
N THR A 102 11.88 0.88 6.87
CA THR A 102 10.91 1.88 6.44
C THR A 102 11.06 2.20 4.95
N VAL A 103 12.30 2.32 4.47
CA VAL A 103 12.57 2.53 3.03
C VAL A 103 12.16 1.30 2.23
N ALA A 104 12.38 0.09 2.75
CA ALA A 104 11.92 -1.13 2.09
C ALA A 104 10.37 -1.16 1.97
N ILE A 105 9.65 -0.76 3.01
CA ILE A 105 8.19 -0.63 2.99
C ILE A 105 7.72 0.42 1.98
N LEU A 106 8.38 1.57 1.89
CA LEU A 106 8.05 2.60 0.87
C LEU A 106 8.23 2.06 -0.55
N LYS A 107 9.33 1.34 -0.80
CA LYS A 107 9.56 0.70 -2.10
C LYS A 107 8.54 -0.40 -2.40
N ALA A 108 8.17 -1.19 -1.40
CA ALA A 108 7.12 -2.20 -1.53
C ALA A 108 5.77 -1.55 -1.88
N ALA A 109 5.35 -0.53 -1.12
CA ALA A 109 4.12 0.21 -1.36
C ALA A 109 4.08 0.80 -2.78
N ARG A 110 5.14 1.49 -3.21
CA ARG A 110 5.25 2.05 -4.57
C ARG A 110 5.26 0.99 -5.66
N GLY A 111 5.94 -0.13 -5.40
CA GLY A 111 5.93 -1.31 -6.28
C GLY A 111 4.53 -1.88 -6.45
N TYR A 112 3.79 -2.05 -5.34
CA TYR A 112 2.41 -2.50 -5.37
C TYR A 112 1.50 -1.55 -6.16
N VAL A 113 1.62 -0.22 -5.94
CA VAL A 113 0.85 0.77 -6.72
C VAL A 113 1.12 0.60 -8.21
N TYR A 114 2.40 0.53 -8.60
CA TYR A 114 2.78 0.38 -10.01
C TYR A 114 2.18 -0.89 -10.64
N GLN A 115 2.07 -1.99 -9.88
CA GLN A 115 1.49 -3.25 -10.36
C GLN A 115 -0.05 -3.27 -10.32
N SER A 116 -0.69 -2.36 -9.59
CA SER A 116 -2.13 -2.41 -9.30
C SER A 116 -2.94 -1.26 -9.92
N CYS A 117 -2.29 -0.29 -10.57
CA CYS A 117 -2.96 0.94 -11.01
C CYS A 117 -3.45 0.96 -12.47
N GLU A 118 -3.39 -0.15 -13.20
CA GLU A 118 -3.66 -0.16 -14.65
C GLU A 118 -5.16 0.00 -15.01
N HIS A 119 -6.07 -0.12 -14.04
CA HIS A 119 -7.52 -0.05 -14.29
C HIS A 119 -8.17 1.27 -13.81
N PRO A 120 -9.25 1.74 -14.45
CA PRO A 120 -9.89 3.04 -14.15
C PRO A 120 -10.40 3.20 -12.70
N GLY A 121 -10.71 2.08 -12.04
CA GLY A 121 -11.23 2.07 -10.67
C GLY A 121 -10.17 2.23 -9.57
N TRP A 122 -8.87 2.17 -9.92
CA TRP A 122 -7.77 2.15 -8.96
C TRP A 122 -7.79 3.36 -8.00
N ALA A 123 -7.90 4.58 -8.54
CA ALA A 123 -7.77 5.81 -7.75
C ALA A 123 -8.81 5.92 -6.62
N SER A 124 -9.94 5.25 -6.78
CA SER A 124 -11.04 5.22 -5.83
C SER A 124 -11.20 3.86 -5.15
N SER A 125 -10.20 2.98 -5.22
CA SER A 125 -10.25 1.70 -4.56
C SER A 125 -9.81 1.80 -3.10
N ARG A 126 -10.30 0.87 -2.30
CA ARG A 126 -9.88 0.75 -0.89
C ARG A 126 -8.42 0.32 -0.79
N ALA A 127 -7.92 -0.51 -1.71
CA ALA A 127 -6.52 -0.90 -1.78
C ALA A 127 -5.59 0.31 -2.02
N ALA A 128 -5.93 1.22 -2.94
CA ALA A 128 -5.20 2.47 -3.11
C ALA A 128 -5.20 3.32 -1.82
N THR A 129 -6.34 3.35 -1.12
CA THR A 129 -6.47 4.06 0.16
C THR A 129 -5.57 3.44 1.25
N TRP A 130 -5.54 2.10 1.35
CA TRP A 130 -4.69 1.38 2.28
C TRP A 130 -3.22 1.64 2.04
N VAL A 131 -2.77 1.51 0.79
CA VAL A 131 -1.35 1.63 0.45
C VAL A 131 -0.86 3.06 0.59
N ALA A 132 -1.70 4.06 0.29
CA ALA A 132 -1.40 5.46 0.61
C ALA A 132 -1.26 5.69 2.12
N ALA A 133 -2.11 5.07 2.95
CA ALA A 133 -2.02 5.16 4.40
C ALA A 133 -0.77 4.45 4.96
N ILE A 134 -0.41 3.27 4.41
CA ILE A 134 0.83 2.55 4.72
C ILE A 134 2.04 3.41 4.35
N GLU A 135 2.06 3.99 3.16
CA GLU A 135 3.14 4.85 2.70
C GLU A 135 3.32 6.07 3.63
N ARG A 136 2.24 6.77 3.96
CA ARG A 136 2.29 7.90 4.90
C ARG A 136 2.77 7.47 6.29
N ALA A 137 2.32 6.32 6.78
CA ALA A 137 2.77 5.78 8.05
C ALA A 137 4.27 5.42 8.02
N ALA A 138 4.78 4.91 6.90
CA ALA A 138 6.20 4.68 6.71
C ALA A 138 6.98 5.99 6.62
N ILE A 139 6.53 7.00 5.86
CA ILE A 139 7.20 8.31 5.78
C ILE A 139 7.42 8.91 7.18
N ASN A 140 6.39 8.88 8.04
CA ASN A 140 6.47 9.39 9.41
C ASN A 140 7.42 8.61 10.32
N ARG A 141 8.03 7.53 9.84
CA ARG A 141 8.97 6.68 10.58
C ARG A 141 10.36 6.67 9.97
N LEU A 142 10.58 7.43 8.90
CA LEU A 142 11.91 7.57 8.32
C LEU A 142 12.85 8.17 9.39
N PRO A 143 14.07 7.63 9.55
CA PRO A 143 15.07 8.23 10.42
C PRO A 143 15.28 9.70 10.04
N GLY A 144 15.21 10.61 11.01
CA GLY A 144 15.34 12.04 10.78
C GLY A 144 14.02 12.78 10.48
N TYR A 145 12.90 12.07 10.30
CA TYR A 145 11.63 12.72 9.94
C TYR A 145 11.04 13.53 11.09
N ASP A 146 10.98 12.95 12.30
CA ASP A 146 10.45 13.65 13.48
C ASP A 146 11.44 14.70 14.01
N GLU A 147 12.73 14.54 13.74
CA GLU A 147 13.79 15.49 14.10
C GLU A 147 13.84 16.70 13.17
N ALA A 148 13.28 16.59 11.96
CA ALA A 148 13.25 17.67 10.99
C ALA A 148 12.31 18.79 11.48
N ALA A 149 12.89 19.89 11.95
CA ALA A 149 12.13 21.04 12.47
C ALA A 149 11.37 21.86 11.41
N THR A 150 11.44 21.49 10.13
CA THR A 150 10.98 22.32 9.01
C THR A 150 9.76 21.72 8.34
N TRP A 151 8.58 22.28 8.64
CA TRP A 151 7.36 22.09 7.83
C TRP A 151 7.26 23.10 6.68
N SER A 152 7.94 24.24 6.82
CA SER A 152 7.98 25.32 5.84
C SER A 152 9.40 25.87 5.74
N PHE A 153 9.97 25.86 4.53
CA PHE A 153 11.29 26.44 4.29
C PHE A 153 11.17 27.93 3.97
N GLN A 154 11.92 28.77 4.69
CA GLN A 154 12.15 30.16 4.34
C GLN A 154 13.65 30.38 4.16
N ARG A 155 14.03 30.95 3.02
CA ARG A 155 15.41 31.38 2.79
C ARG A 155 15.67 32.56 3.72
N ARG A 156 16.78 32.54 4.47
CA ARG A 156 17.20 33.73 5.23
C ARG A 156 17.52 34.85 4.24
N ASP A 157 16.93 36.03 4.45
CA ASP A 157 17.32 37.22 3.72
C ASP A 157 18.76 37.60 4.09
N ALA A 158 19.65 37.65 3.10
CA ALA A 158 21.06 37.97 3.30
C ALA A 158 21.33 39.47 3.54
N HIS A 159 20.32 40.24 3.95
CA HIS A 159 20.41 41.69 4.14
C HIS A 159 20.13 42.09 5.60
N ALA A 160 21.10 41.82 6.47
CA ALA A 160 21.25 42.49 7.77
C ALA A 160 22.72 42.56 8.19
N ALA A 161 23.60 42.84 7.23
CA ALA A 161 24.99 43.22 7.49
C ALA A 161 25.31 44.48 6.68
N VAL A 162 24.86 45.63 7.18
CA VAL A 162 25.43 46.96 6.91
C VAL A 162 25.42 47.71 8.24
#